data_AF-A0A645DP80-F1
#
_entry.id   AF-A0A645DP80-F1
#
_cell.length_a   1.000
_cell.length_b   1.000
_cell.length_c   1.000
_cell.angle_alpha   90.00
_cell.angle_beta   90.00
_cell.angle_gamma   90.00
#
_symmetry.space_group_name_H-M   'P 1'
#
loop_
_entity.id
_entity.type
_entity.pdbx_description
1 polymer ?
#
loop_
_entity_poly.entity_id
_entity_poly.type
_entity_poly.pdbx_seq_one_letter_code
_entity_poly.pdbx_strand_id
1 'polypeptide(L)'
;MMFDEHGQLVYPQWDNEEQNDRKEMYQDFYSLYQIYLGRELVSAEKSILNQAIKIMLWRVYKKTFSLICQYRYDYASKKKERTQLEKFGKMDEIAKLEAQFLREYDDIPDKTLNNYSLFGTMPAIQVDYDRIIYDTYDYMDKLIGFKLTDIFYAIFHQYYQNQTSKDDNRALRLAKYIRYGTDDERDIWMLRYGLTFEDIEWANNCIDSINEQEIIFNDKYDELTDEQKKIVERFRYPDSQ
;
A
#
# COMPACT_ATOMS: atom_id res chain seq x y z
N MET A 1 -14.03 0.29 -10.08
CA MET A 1 -14.48 0.54 -8.68
C MET A 1 -13.68 -0.32 -7.71
N MET A 2 -13.42 0.17 -6.49
CA MET A 2 -12.69 -0.57 -5.42
C MET A 2 -13.52 -1.71 -4.82
N PHE A 3 -14.84 -1.57 -4.81
CA PHE A 3 -15.79 -2.58 -4.36
C PHE A 3 -16.76 -2.92 -5.50
N ASP A 4 -17.19 -4.17 -5.57
CA ASP A 4 -18.31 -4.56 -6.43
C ASP A 4 -19.67 -4.17 -5.81
N GLU A 5 -20.74 -4.54 -6.52
CA GLU A 5 -22.13 -4.35 -6.09
C GLU A 5 -22.49 -5.13 -4.81
N HIS A 6 -21.72 -6.16 -4.47
CA HIS A 6 -21.86 -6.94 -3.23
C HIS A 6 -20.96 -6.43 -2.11
N GLY A 7 -20.19 -5.36 -2.34
CA GLY A 7 -19.26 -4.81 -1.38
C GLY A 7 -17.98 -5.63 -1.22
N GLN A 8 -17.65 -6.57 -2.10
CA GLN A 8 -16.35 -7.24 -2.04
C GLN A 8 -15.26 -6.38 -2.69
N LEU A 9 -14.05 -6.42 -2.13
CA LEU A 9 -12.90 -5.75 -2.73
C LEU A 9 -12.58 -6.39 -4.09
N VAL A 10 -12.61 -5.59 -5.15
CA VAL A 10 -12.25 -6.04 -6.50
C VAL A 10 -10.83 -5.59 -6.79
N TYR A 11 -9.94 -6.55 -7.06
CA TYR A 11 -8.58 -6.23 -7.48
C TYR A 11 -8.59 -5.62 -8.90
N PRO A 12 -8.08 -4.40 -9.09
CA PRO A 12 -7.94 -3.85 -10.43
C PRO A 12 -6.91 -4.68 -11.21
N GLN A 13 -7.26 -5.13 -12.41
CA GLN A 13 -6.31 -5.82 -13.29
C GLN A 13 -5.25 -4.80 -13.76
N TRP A 14 -4.04 -4.88 -13.20
CA TRP A 14 -2.94 -3.96 -13.50
C TRP A 14 -2.24 -4.23 -14.84
N ASP A 15 -2.54 -5.36 -15.49
CA ASP A 15 -1.82 -5.81 -16.69
C ASP A 15 -2.18 -5.02 -17.97
N ASN A 16 -3.30 -4.28 -17.99
CA ASN A 16 -3.70 -3.44 -19.12
C ASN A 16 -3.98 -2.01 -18.63
N GLU A 17 -3.02 -1.08 -18.80
CA GLU A 17 -3.11 0.33 -18.36
C GLU A 17 -4.23 1.16 -19.07
N GLU A 18 -4.95 0.56 -20.03
CA GLU A 18 -5.97 1.24 -20.86
C GLU A 18 -7.41 1.27 -20.32
N GLN A 19 -7.75 0.59 -19.22
CA GLN A 19 -9.11 0.64 -18.67
C GLN A 19 -9.42 1.96 -17.95
N ASN A 20 -10.51 2.62 -18.41
CA ASN A 20 -11.00 3.95 -18.02
C ASN A 20 -11.24 4.11 -16.51
N ASP A 21 -11.70 3.06 -15.84
CA ASP A 21 -12.08 3.06 -14.41
C ASP A 21 -10.95 3.48 -13.46
N ARG A 22 -9.69 3.26 -13.83
CA ARG A 22 -8.54 3.69 -13.01
C ARG A 22 -8.35 5.19 -13.08
N LYS A 23 -8.59 5.81 -14.23
CA LYS A 23 -8.39 7.24 -14.43
C LYS A 23 -9.35 8.04 -13.57
N GLU A 24 -10.60 7.59 -13.47
CA GLU A 24 -11.61 8.16 -12.59
C GLU A 24 -11.19 8.05 -11.12
N MET A 25 -10.76 6.87 -10.68
CA MET A 25 -10.27 6.67 -9.31
C MET A 25 -9.10 7.61 -8.96
N TYR A 26 -8.08 7.74 -9.82
CA TYR A 26 -6.99 8.69 -9.56
C TYR A 26 -7.51 10.12 -9.47
N GLN A 27 -8.45 10.49 -10.35
CA GLN A 27 -9.06 11.82 -10.35
C GLN A 27 -9.83 12.10 -9.06
N ASP A 28 -10.48 11.10 -8.47
CA ASP A 28 -11.16 11.24 -7.18
C ASP A 28 -10.13 11.50 -6.06
N PHE A 29 -9.07 10.69 -5.97
CA PHE A 29 -8.01 10.92 -4.98
C PHE A 29 -7.32 12.28 -5.14
N TYR A 30 -7.12 12.73 -6.39
CA TYR A 30 -6.62 14.08 -6.66
C TYR A 30 -7.56 15.13 -6.10
N SER A 31 -8.84 15.02 -6.42
CA SER A 31 -9.85 15.99 -5.99
C SER A 31 -9.92 16.07 -4.46
N LEU A 32 -9.89 14.92 -3.78
CA LEU A 32 -9.86 14.85 -2.32
C LEU A 32 -8.62 15.53 -1.73
N TYR A 33 -7.45 15.26 -2.30
CA TYR A 33 -6.20 15.87 -1.82
C TYR A 33 -6.12 17.37 -2.14
N GLN A 34 -6.66 17.81 -3.28
CA GLN A 34 -6.77 19.21 -3.66
C GLN A 34 -7.70 20.00 -2.73
N ILE A 35 -8.83 19.40 -2.34
CA ILE A 35 -9.74 19.96 -1.33
C ILE A 35 -9.01 20.13 0.00
N TYR A 36 -8.29 19.10 0.44
CA TYR A 36 -7.48 19.16 1.67
C TYR A 36 -6.42 20.28 1.61
N LEU A 37 -5.72 20.42 0.47
CA LEU A 37 -4.70 21.45 0.28
C LEU A 37 -5.26 22.87 0.05
N GLY A 38 -6.54 23.00 -0.30
CA GLY A 38 -7.14 24.26 -0.73
C GLY A 38 -6.58 24.81 -2.05
N ARG A 39 -6.03 23.94 -2.91
CA ARG A 39 -5.44 24.34 -4.20
C ARG A 39 -5.33 23.19 -5.21
N GLU A 40 -5.13 23.56 -6.47
CA GLU A 40 -4.82 22.61 -7.54
C GLU A 40 -3.43 21.98 -7.39
N LEU A 41 -3.31 20.70 -7.80
CA LEU A 41 -2.04 19.98 -7.88
C LEU A 41 -1.32 20.29 -9.19
N VAL A 42 0.01 20.47 -9.11
CA VAL A 42 0.84 20.57 -10.32
C VAL A 42 1.10 19.18 -10.91
N SER A 43 1.58 19.13 -12.16
CA SER A 43 1.82 17.87 -12.88
C SER A 43 2.77 16.91 -12.12
N ALA A 44 3.82 17.45 -11.50
CA ALA A 44 4.75 16.66 -10.71
C ALA A 44 4.10 16.03 -9.47
N GLU A 45 3.26 16.79 -8.74
CA GLU A 45 2.53 16.27 -7.58
C GLU A 45 1.53 15.19 -7.96
N LYS A 46 0.83 15.36 -9.10
CA LYS A 46 -0.06 14.32 -9.65
C LYS A 46 0.72 13.05 -9.97
N SER A 47 1.90 13.18 -10.58
CA SER A 47 2.79 12.04 -10.89
C SER A 47 3.22 11.28 -9.63
N ILE A 48 3.62 11.99 -8.58
CA ILE A 48 4.00 11.39 -7.28
C ILE A 48 2.79 10.74 -6.63
N LEU A 49 1.65 11.43 -6.58
CA LEU A 49 0.43 10.93 -5.96
C LEU A 49 -0.12 9.70 -6.69
N ASN A 50 -0.02 9.64 -8.02
CA ASN A 50 -0.30 8.43 -8.80
C ASN A 50 0.51 7.23 -8.30
N GLN A 51 1.83 7.41 -8.17
CA GLN A 51 2.72 6.34 -7.71
C GLN A 51 2.40 5.93 -6.27
N ALA A 52 2.11 6.89 -5.40
CA ALA A 52 1.70 6.63 -4.02
C ALA A 52 0.38 5.85 -3.94
N ILE A 53 -0.63 6.24 -4.72
CA ILE A 53 -1.93 5.55 -4.78
C ILE A 53 -1.73 4.11 -5.30
N LYS A 54 -0.92 3.89 -6.34
CA LYS A 54 -0.60 2.53 -6.82
C LYS A 54 -0.04 1.65 -5.70
N ILE A 55 0.97 2.15 -4.99
CA ILE A 55 1.63 1.43 -3.89
C ILE A 55 0.65 1.18 -2.73
N MET A 56 -0.11 2.20 -2.34
CA MET A 56 -1.13 2.11 -1.30
C MET A 56 -2.18 1.05 -1.64
N LEU A 57 -2.65 0.99 -2.88
CA LEU A 57 -3.61 -0.01 -3.32
C LEU A 57 -3.03 -1.42 -3.29
N TRP A 58 -1.79 -1.63 -3.75
CA TRP A 58 -1.15 -2.95 -3.61
C TRP A 58 -1.07 -3.40 -2.15
N ARG A 59 -0.82 -2.49 -1.21
CA ARG A 59 -0.88 -2.79 0.22
C ARG A 59 -2.29 -3.18 0.67
N VAL A 60 -3.34 -2.46 0.24
CA VAL A 60 -4.75 -2.80 0.52
C VAL A 60 -5.09 -4.21 0.05
N TYR A 61 -4.56 -4.63 -1.11
CA TYR A 61 -4.75 -5.97 -1.64
C TYR A 61 -3.73 -7.00 -1.12
N LYS A 62 -3.19 -6.77 0.09
CA LYS A 62 -2.32 -7.68 0.85
C LYS A 62 -1.07 -8.14 0.07
N LYS A 63 -0.51 -7.28 -0.78
CA LYS A 63 0.80 -7.56 -1.42
C LYS A 63 1.91 -7.29 -0.42
N THR A 64 2.83 -8.25 -0.29
CA THR A 64 4.02 -8.08 0.57
C THR A 64 4.92 -6.97 0.02
N PHE A 65 5.74 -6.37 0.89
CA PHE A 65 6.70 -5.33 0.49
C PHE A 65 7.63 -5.81 -0.64
N SER A 66 8.17 -7.03 -0.51
CA SER A 66 9.03 -7.63 -1.54
C SER A 66 8.31 -7.76 -2.88
N LEU A 67 7.03 -8.17 -2.87
CA LEU A 67 6.24 -8.31 -4.09
C LEU A 67 5.94 -6.94 -4.74
N ILE A 68 5.67 -5.92 -3.94
CA ILE A 68 5.54 -4.54 -4.43
C ILE A 68 6.84 -4.09 -5.11
N CYS A 69 7.99 -4.29 -4.46
CA CYS A 69 9.30 -3.97 -5.04
C CYS A 69 9.53 -4.74 -6.35
N GLN A 70 9.17 -6.03 -6.39
CA GLN A 70 9.29 -6.85 -7.60
C GLN A 70 8.41 -6.32 -8.74
N TYR A 71 7.17 -5.93 -8.48
CA TYR A 71 6.29 -5.34 -9.50
C TYR A 71 6.85 -4.03 -10.04
N ARG A 72 7.36 -3.16 -9.16
CA ARG A 72 7.99 -1.90 -9.56
C ARG A 72 9.25 -2.15 -10.38
N TYR A 73 10.07 -3.13 -9.99
CA TYR A 73 11.26 -3.53 -10.72
C TYR A 73 10.92 -4.13 -12.10
N ASP A 74 9.96 -5.05 -12.17
CA ASP A 74 9.56 -5.70 -13.42
C ASP A 74 9.03 -4.68 -14.43
N TYR A 75 8.31 -3.67 -13.94
CA TYR A 75 7.84 -2.52 -14.73
C TYR A 75 9.02 -1.65 -15.19
N ALA A 76 9.84 -1.15 -14.27
CA ALA A 76 10.97 -0.25 -14.57
C ALA A 76 11.99 -0.89 -15.52
N SER A 77 12.32 -2.16 -15.30
CA SER A 77 13.28 -2.92 -16.12
C SER A 77 12.70 -3.48 -17.41
N LYS A 78 11.40 -3.25 -17.71
CA LYS A 78 10.70 -3.83 -18.86
C LYS A 78 10.92 -5.34 -18.98
N LYS A 79 10.90 -6.05 -17.85
CA LYS A 79 11.28 -7.47 -17.77
C LYS A 79 10.49 -8.36 -18.74
N LYS A 80 9.18 -8.11 -18.89
CA LYS A 80 8.32 -8.85 -19.83
C LYS A 80 8.83 -8.71 -21.28
N GLU A 81 9.12 -7.48 -21.72
CA GLU A 81 9.63 -7.18 -23.07
C GLU A 81 11.04 -7.75 -23.27
N ARG A 82 11.94 -7.59 -22.30
CA ARG A 82 13.28 -8.18 -22.33
C ARG A 82 13.24 -9.70 -22.48
N THR A 83 12.40 -10.37 -21.68
CA THR A 83 12.25 -11.84 -21.72
C THR A 83 11.71 -12.30 -23.08
N GLN A 84 10.82 -11.52 -23.71
CA GLN A 84 10.32 -11.83 -25.05
C GLN A 84 11.43 -11.68 -26.11
N LEU A 85 12.18 -10.57 -26.10
CA LEU A 85 13.28 -10.34 -27.03
C LEU A 85 14.41 -11.37 -26.86
N GLU A 86 14.67 -11.79 -25.62
CA GLU A 86 15.66 -12.81 -25.31
C GLU A 86 15.29 -14.17 -25.92
N LYS A 87 14.00 -14.55 -25.83
CA LYS A 87 13.48 -15.75 -26.51
C LYS A 87 13.61 -15.69 -28.03
N PHE A 88 13.60 -14.50 -28.62
CA PHE A 88 13.84 -14.28 -30.05
C PHE A 88 15.33 -14.10 -30.40
N GLY A 89 16.25 -14.18 -29.43
CA GLY A 89 17.68 -13.99 -29.65
C GLY A 89 18.08 -12.54 -29.98
N LYS A 90 17.21 -11.56 -29.72
CA LYS A 90 17.38 -10.15 -30.12
C LYS A 90 18.12 -9.32 -29.07
N MET A 91 19.36 -9.71 -28.76
CA MET A 91 20.17 -9.06 -27.71
C MET A 91 20.45 -7.58 -28.01
N ASP A 92 20.64 -7.22 -29.27
CA ASP A 92 20.86 -5.82 -29.69
C ASP A 92 19.64 -4.93 -29.46
N GLU A 93 18.43 -5.49 -29.48
CA GLU A 93 17.20 -4.76 -29.17
C GLU A 93 17.05 -4.57 -27.66
N ILE A 94 17.40 -5.58 -26.86
CA ILE A 94 17.42 -5.49 -25.39
C ILE A 94 18.35 -4.38 -24.91
N ALA A 95 19.54 -4.27 -25.50
CA ALA A 95 20.53 -3.25 -25.13
C ALA A 95 20.05 -1.81 -25.40
N LYS A 96 19.07 -1.63 -26.31
CA LYS A 96 18.50 -0.33 -26.67
C LYS A 96 17.26 0.04 -25.84
N LEU A 97 16.72 -0.90 -25.06
CA LEU A 97 15.57 -0.60 -24.21
C LEU A 97 15.98 0.36 -23.10
N GLU A 98 15.29 1.48 -23.01
CA GLU A 98 15.37 2.39 -21.88
C GLU A 98 14.41 1.94 -20.77
N ALA A 99 14.81 2.19 -19.53
CA ALA A 99 14.00 1.94 -18.36
C ALA A 99 12.63 2.63 -18.49
N GLN A 100 11.59 1.94 -18.05
CA GLN A 100 10.25 2.50 -18.03
C GLN A 100 10.17 3.65 -17.02
N PHE A 101 9.42 4.71 -17.36
CA PHE A 101 9.24 5.85 -16.49
C PHE A 101 8.67 5.42 -15.13
N LEU A 102 9.47 5.55 -14.08
CA LEU A 102 9.06 5.46 -12.70
C LEU A 102 9.35 6.80 -12.03
N ARG A 103 8.36 7.39 -11.36
CA ARG A 103 8.53 8.67 -10.66
C ARG A 103 9.31 8.45 -9.37
N GLU A 104 10.49 9.08 -9.24
CA GLU A 104 11.24 9.10 -7.98
C GLU A 104 10.41 9.76 -6.88
N TYR A 105 10.56 9.29 -5.66
CA TYR A 105 9.97 9.93 -4.50
C TYR A 105 10.43 11.39 -4.41
N ASP A 106 9.46 12.28 -4.19
CA ASP A 106 9.70 13.63 -3.74
C ASP A 106 8.59 14.00 -2.77
N ASP A 107 8.92 14.88 -1.84
CA ASP A 107 7.98 15.24 -0.80
C ASP A 107 6.91 16.22 -1.32
N ILE A 108 5.64 15.94 -1.06
CA ILE A 108 4.50 16.79 -1.44
C ILE A 108 3.76 17.27 -0.19
N PRO A 109 3.16 18.47 -0.20
CA PRO A 109 2.94 19.39 -1.32
C PRO A 109 4.15 20.30 -1.66
N ASP A 110 4.51 20.39 -2.94
CA ASP A 110 5.50 21.36 -3.45
C ASP A 110 5.25 21.68 -4.94
N LYS A 111 5.03 22.97 -5.25
CA LYS A 111 4.75 23.46 -6.61
C LYS A 111 5.99 23.62 -7.48
N THR A 112 7.18 23.60 -6.89
CA THR A 112 8.46 23.79 -7.58
C THR A 112 9.01 22.49 -8.16
N LEU A 113 8.39 21.36 -7.79
CA LEU A 113 8.78 20.04 -8.27
C LEU A 113 8.61 19.91 -9.79
N ASN A 114 9.60 19.27 -10.40
CA ASN A 114 9.55 18.86 -11.79
C ASN A 114 9.13 17.39 -11.89
N ASN A 115 8.56 17.01 -13.03
CA ASN A 115 8.26 15.60 -13.28
C ASN A 115 9.46 14.95 -13.97
N TYR A 116 10.14 14.03 -13.28
CA TYR A 116 11.31 13.31 -13.78
C TYR A 116 11.28 11.85 -13.36
N SER A 117 12.06 11.02 -14.05
CA SER A 117 12.14 9.59 -13.75
C SER A 117 13.28 9.27 -12.79
N LEU A 118 13.04 8.34 -11.86
CA LEU A 118 14.04 7.70 -11.01
C LEU A 118 15.26 7.20 -11.80
N PHE A 119 15.04 6.68 -13.00
CA PHE A 119 16.11 6.10 -13.81
C PHE A 119 16.58 7.00 -14.96
N GLY A 120 15.97 8.18 -15.16
CA GLY A 120 16.29 9.04 -16.31
C GLY A 120 16.20 8.28 -17.63
N THR A 121 17.30 8.26 -18.40
CA THR A 121 17.45 7.53 -19.67
C THR A 121 18.31 6.26 -19.51
N MET A 122 18.39 5.70 -18.30
CA MET A 122 19.16 4.49 -18.03
C MET A 122 18.64 3.30 -18.87
N PRO A 123 19.53 2.43 -19.38
CA PRO A 123 19.11 1.19 -20.02
C PRO A 123 18.28 0.31 -19.07
N ALA A 124 17.21 -0.30 -19.57
CA ALA A 124 16.32 -1.18 -18.82
C ALA A 124 17.04 -2.38 -18.19
N ILE A 125 18.19 -2.79 -18.76
CA ILE A 125 19.04 -3.85 -18.21
C ILE A 125 19.85 -3.43 -16.99
N GLN A 126 20.08 -2.13 -16.82
CA GLN A 126 20.88 -1.56 -15.72
C GLN A 126 20.02 -1.08 -14.55
N VAL A 127 18.70 -1.26 -14.61
CA VAL A 127 17.81 -0.94 -13.50
C VAL A 127 18.23 -1.72 -12.26
N ASP A 128 18.59 -0.98 -11.22
CA ASP A 128 19.03 -1.51 -9.93
C ASP A 128 17.83 -1.78 -9.02
N TYR A 129 17.78 -2.99 -8.46
CA TYR A 129 16.72 -3.41 -7.54
C TYR A 129 16.83 -2.69 -6.19
N ASP A 130 18.03 -2.40 -5.71
CA ASP A 130 18.23 -1.74 -4.42
C ASP A 130 17.68 -0.31 -4.46
N ARG A 131 17.88 0.40 -5.58
CA ARG A 131 17.26 1.72 -5.80
C ARG A 131 15.73 1.66 -5.78
N ILE A 132 15.11 0.61 -6.33
CA ILE A 132 13.66 0.41 -6.24
C ILE A 132 13.23 0.21 -4.78
N ILE A 133 13.97 -0.59 -4.01
CA ILE A 133 13.67 -0.84 -2.60
C ILE A 133 13.66 0.48 -1.82
N TYR A 134 14.73 1.28 -1.92
CA TYR A 134 14.85 2.55 -1.21
C TYR A 134 13.73 3.53 -1.57
N ASP A 135 13.46 3.70 -2.86
CA ASP A 135 12.39 4.57 -3.33
C ASP A 135 11.01 4.08 -2.87
N THR A 136 10.78 2.75 -2.84
CA THR A 136 9.52 2.17 -2.34
C THR A 136 9.33 2.44 -0.85
N TYR A 137 10.40 2.32 -0.06
CA TYR A 137 10.36 2.66 1.36
C TYR A 137 9.99 4.12 1.58
N ASP A 138 10.60 5.04 0.82
CA ASP A 138 10.29 6.46 0.95
C ASP A 138 8.83 6.77 0.61
N TYR A 139 8.28 6.17 -0.45
CA TYR A 139 6.85 6.28 -0.74
C TYR A 139 5.97 5.73 0.38
N MET A 140 6.30 4.57 0.94
CA MET A 140 5.48 3.90 1.95
C MET A 140 5.50 4.60 3.30
N ASP A 141 6.69 4.92 3.80
CA ASP A 141 6.86 5.49 5.14
C ASP A 141 6.59 7.00 5.12
N LYS A 142 7.33 7.73 4.30
CA LYS A 142 7.36 9.20 4.34
C LYS A 142 6.12 9.83 3.72
N LEU A 143 5.64 9.32 2.58
CA LEU A 143 4.48 9.89 1.91
C LEU A 143 3.17 9.23 2.32
N ILE A 144 3.02 7.92 2.10
CA ILE A 144 1.77 7.22 2.40
C ILE A 144 1.53 7.24 3.92
N GLY A 145 2.48 6.74 4.70
CA GLY A 145 2.38 6.63 6.16
C GLY A 145 2.21 7.99 6.84
N PHE A 146 3.16 8.90 6.68
CA PHE A 146 3.15 10.15 7.44
C PHE A 146 2.22 11.24 6.91
N LYS A 147 1.79 11.18 5.64
CA LYS A 147 1.00 12.26 5.05
C LYS A 147 -0.36 11.82 4.55
N LEU A 148 -0.42 10.80 3.71
CA LEU A 148 -1.66 10.48 2.99
C LEU A 148 -2.65 9.66 3.84
N THR A 149 -2.15 8.73 4.66
CA THR A 149 -2.98 7.80 5.42
C THR A 149 -3.99 8.52 6.32
N ASP A 150 -3.55 9.49 7.13
CA ASP A 150 -4.45 10.19 8.05
C ASP A 150 -5.44 11.08 7.32
N ILE A 151 -5.02 11.74 6.23
CA ILE A 151 -5.88 12.59 5.40
C ILE A 151 -7.01 11.76 4.80
N PHE A 152 -6.68 10.69 4.10
CA PHE A 152 -7.69 9.88 3.43
C PHE A 152 -8.55 9.10 4.42
N TYR A 153 -7.96 8.61 5.52
CA TYR A 153 -8.73 8.00 6.61
C TYR A 153 -9.79 8.98 7.13
N ALA A 154 -9.39 10.21 7.46
CA ALA A 154 -10.31 11.22 7.98
C ALA A 154 -11.43 11.56 6.99
N ILE A 155 -11.09 11.74 5.71
CA ILE A 155 -12.07 12.04 4.65
C ILE A 155 -13.12 10.92 4.54
N PHE A 156 -12.70 9.66 4.37
CA PHE A 156 -13.63 8.55 4.17
C PHE A 156 -14.41 8.22 5.45
N HIS A 157 -13.78 8.34 6.62
CA HIS A 157 -14.44 8.14 7.90
C HIS A 157 -15.49 9.22 8.17
N GLN A 158 -15.17 10.49 7.93
CA GLN A 158 -16.12 11.59 8.08
C GLN A 158 -17.28 11.47 7.10
N TYR A 159 -17.01 11.08 5.85
CA TYR A 159 -18.07 10.78 4.89
C TYR A 159 -19.02 9.71 5.42
N TYR A 160 -18.50 8.59 5.93
CA TYR A 160 -19.32 7.54 6.56
C TYR A 160 -20.12 8.04 7.77
N GLN A 161 -19.50 8.83 8.65
CA GLN A 161 -20.16 9.36 9.86
C GLN A 161 -21.34 10.29 9.54
N ASN A 162 -21.26 11.02 8.42
CA ASN A 162 -22.27 11.99 8.00
C ASN A 162 -23.40 11.38 7.16
N GLN A 163 -23.35 10.08 6.84
CA GLN A 163 -24.43 9.42 6.09
C GLN A 163 -25.71 9.28 6.94
N THR A 164 -26.86 9.57 6.31
CA THR A 164 -28.18 9.48 6.95
C THR A 164 -28.57 8.04 7.30
N SER A 165 -28.14 7.05 6.51
CA SER A 165 -28.25 5.62 6.82
C SER A 165 -26.87 4.97 6.79
N LYS A 166 -26.56 4.14 7.80
CA LYS A 166 -25.25 3.46 7.94
C LYS A 166 -25.22 2.08 7.27
N ASP A 167 -26.16 1.83 6.37
CA ASP A 167 -26.31 0.54 5.68
C ASP A 167 -25.15 0.31 4.69
N ASP A 168 -24.56 1.38 4.16
CA ASP A 168 -23.37 1.32 3.32
C ASP A 168 -22.09 1.58 4.13
N ASN A 169 -21.38 0.50 4.48
CA ASN A 169 -20.13 0.57 5.22
C ASN A 169 -18.87 0.67 4.32
N ARG A 170 -19.00 0.77 2.99
CA ARG A 170 -17.86 0.75 2.06
C ARG A 170 -16.86 1.86 2.33
N ALA A 171 -17.35 3.06 2.67
CA ALA A 171 -16.49 4.19 3.03
C ALA A 171 -15.69 3.94 4.32
N LEU A 172 -16.33 3.37 5.36
CA LEU A 172 -15.64 2.99 6.59
C LEU A 172 -14.59 1.92 6.32
N ARG A 173 -14.93 0.91 5.51
CA ARG A 173 -14.01 -0.16 5.13
C ARG A 173 -12.83 0.37 4.33
N LEU A 174 -13.05 1.26 3.37
CA LEU A 174 -11.97 1.92 2.63
C LEU A 174 -11.06 2.73 3.55
N ALA A 175 -11.62 3.46 4.52
CA ALA A 175 -10.84 4.17 5.52
C ALA A 175 -9.92 3.20 6.30
N LYS A 176 -10.47 2.08 6.79
CA LYS A 176 -9.70 1.05 7.51
C LYS A 176 -8.62 0.43 6.64
N TYR A 177 -8.91 0.09 5.39
CA TYR A 177 -7.91 -0.44 4.45
C TYR A 177 -6.76 0.54 4.21
N ILE A 178 -7.04 1.83 4.02
CA ILE A 178 -6.00 2.85 3.81
C ILE A 178 -5.11 3.00 5.05
N ARG A 179 -5.70 2.94 6.25
CA ARG A 179 -4.97 3.14 7.50
C ARG A 179 -4.20 1.90 7.95
N TYR A 180 -4.87 0.77 7.96
CA TYR A 180 -4.38 -0.46 8.58
C TYR A 180 -3.96 -1.51 7.55
N GLY A 181 -4.45 -1.44 6.30
CA GLY A 181 -4.25 -2.49 5.30
C GLY A 181 -5.23 -3.66 5.43
N THR A 182 -6.16 -3.60 6.38
CA THR A 182 -7.22 -4.59 6.63
C THR A 182 -8.46 -3.88 7.17
N ASP A 183 -9.63 -4.48 7.00
CA ASP A 183 -10.90 -4.03 7.60
C ASP A 183 -11.42 -4.99 8.68
N ASP A 184 -10.65 -6.05 8.99
CA ASP A 184 -10.90 -6.96 10.10
C ASP A 184 -10.52 -6.29 11.43
N GLU A 185 -11.47 -6.18 12.35
CA GLU A 185 -11.27 -5.48 13.63
C GLU A 185 -10.20 -6.12 14.50
N ARG A 186 -10.08 -7.45 14.45
CA ARG A 186 -9.15 -8.20 15.29
C ARG A 186 -7.73 -8.00 14.78
N ASP A 187 -7.52 -8.07 13.47
CA ASP A 187 -6.26 -7.71 12.82
C ASP A 187 -5.89 -6.26 13.12
N ILE A 188 -6.84 -5.32 13.04
CA ILE A 188 -6.60 -3.90 13.35
C ILE A 188 -6.10 -3.73 14.79
N TRP A 189 -6.70 -4.42 15.76
CA TRP A 189 -6.23 -4.36 17.14
C TRP A 189 -4.82 -4.92 17.27
N MET A 190 -4.52 -6.08 16.69
CA MET A 190 -3.17 -6.66 16.72
C MET A 190 -2.14 -5.68 16.14
N LEU A 191 -2.45 -5.04 15.00
CA LEU A 191 -1.60 -3.99 14.42
C LEU A 191 -1.43 -2.79 15.37
N ARG A 192 -2.49 -2.36 16.06
CA ARG A 192 -2.43 -1.26 17.05
C ARG A 192 -1.56 -1.60 18.26
N TYR A 193 -1.49 -2.85 18.67
CA TYR A 193 -0.54 -3.33 19.69
C TYR A 193 0.89 -3.48 19.15
N GLY A 194 1.10 -3.28 17.85
CA GLY A 194 2.42 -3.32 17.22
C GLY A 194 2.87 -4.71 16.79
N LEU A 195 1.93 -5.63 16.52
CA LEU A 195 2.20 -6.88 15.80
C LEU A 195 2.28 -6.60 14.29
N THR A 196 3.10 -7.35 13.56
CA THR A 196 3.12 -7.29 12.09
C THR A 196 2.07 -8.22 11.48
N PHE A 197 1.87 -8.16 10.16
CA PHE A 197 0.99 -9.11 9.47
C PHE A 197 1.50 -10.55 9.57
N GLU A 198 2.82 -10.74 9.56
CA GLU A 198 3.46 -12.05 9.77
C GLU A 198 3.22 -12.56 11.20
N ASP A 199 3.23 -11.67 12.20
CA ASP A 199 2.91 -12.05 13.57
C ASP A 199 1.44 -12.50 13.71
N ILE A 200 0.54 -11.78 13.04
CA ILE A 200 -0.90 -12.04 13.06
C ILE A 200 -1.23 -13.46 12.59
N GLU A 201 -0.52 -14.00 11.59
CA GLU A 201 -0.79 -15.34 11.03
C GLU A 201 -0.79 -16.45 12.09
N TRP A 202 0.11 -16.37 13.07
CA TRP A 202 0.17 -17.33 14.18
C TRP A 202 -0.50 -16.80 15.45
N ALA A 203 -0.38 -15.51 15.75
CA ALA A 203 -0.90 -14.92 16.99
C ALA A 203 -2.43 -15.01 17.07
N ASN A 204 -3.12 -14.94 15.92
CA ASN A 204 -4.57 -14.99 15.90
C ASN A 204 -5.13 -16.28 16.53
N ASN A 205 -4.41 -17.40 16.41
CA ASN A 205 -4.81 -18.70 16.94
C ASN A 205 -4.67 -18.81 18.46
N CYS A 206 -3.74 -18.07 19.08
CA CYS A 206 -3.49 -18.13 20.52
C CYS A 206 -4.18 -16.99 21.30
N ILE A 207 -4.88 -16.08 20.63
CA ILE A 207 -5.66 -15.02 21.25
C ILE A 207 -7.11 -15.49 21.37
N ASP A 208 -7.77 -15.25 22.49
CA ASP A 208 -9.22 -15.43 22.63
C ASP A 208 -9.96 -14.12 22.33
N SER A 209 -9.54 -13.03 22.98
CA SER A 209 -10.12 -11.71 22.74
C SER A 209 -9.06 -10.60 22.76
N ILE A 210 -9.35 -9.53 22.02
CA ILE A 210 -8.49 -8.35 21.93
C ILE A 210 -9.36 -7.11 21.81
N ASN A 211 -8.99 -6.06 22.53
CA ASN A 211 -9.68 -4.76 22.52
C ASN A 211 -8.69 -3.62 22.80
N GLU A 212 -9.15 -2.46 23.28
CA GLU A 212 -8.26 -1.34 23.58
C GLU A 212 -7.45 -1.53 24.87
N GLN A 213 -7.95 -2.36 25.77
CA GLN A 213 -7.41 -2.54 27.10
C GLN A 213 -6.38 -3.67 27.15
N GLU A 214 -6.71 -4.84 26.59
CA GLU A 214 -5.89 -6.04 26.75
C GLU A 214 -5.99 -7.04 25.59
N ILE A 215 -5.02 -7.97 25.60
CA ILE A 215 -5.03 -9.20 24.81
C ILE A 215 -5.21 -10.37 25.79
N ILE A 216 -6.26 -11.16 25.62
CA ILE A 216 -6.49 -12.39 26.39
C ILE A 216 -6.03 -13.55 25.52
N PHE A 217 -5.11 -14.36 26.04
CA PHE A 217 -4.57 -15.54 25.36
C PHE A 217 -5.26 -16.82 25.82
N ASN A 218 -5.31 -17.83 24.95
CA ASN A 218 -5.75 -19.19 25.28
C ASN A 218 -4.57 -20.16 25.43
N ASP A 219 -4.90 -21.42 25.72
CA ASP A 219 -3.95 -22.50 25.97
C ASP A 219 -2.95 -22.73 24.83
N LYS A 220 -3.29 -22.36 23.58
CA LYS A 220 -2.36 -22.48 22.44
C LYS A 220 -1.19 -21.50 22.53
N TYR A 221 -1.23 -20.52 23.43
CA TYR A 221 -0.08 -19.69 23.75
C TYR A 221 1.12 -20.53 24.19
N ASP A 222 0.89 -21.59 24.97
CA ASP A 222 1.97 -22.41 25.49
C ASP A 222 2.64 -23.26 24.40
N GLU A 223 1.96 -23.47 23.28
CA GLU A 223 2.45 -24.16 22.08
C GLU A 223 3.35 -23.27 21.20
N LEU A 224 3.38 -21.96 21.44
CA LEU A 224 4.22 -21.01 20.70
C LEU A 224 5.71 -21.29 20.91
N THR A 225 6.51 -21.01 19.88
CA THR A 225 7.98 -21.07 19.98
C THR A 225 8.50 -19.98 20.93
N ASP A 226 9.70 -20.15 21.46
CA ASP A 226 10.33 -19.14 22.31
C ASP A 226 10.49 -17.78 21.62
N GLU A 227 10.68 -17.78 20.29
CA GLU A 227 10.76 -16.56 19.48
C GLU A 227 9.40 -15.86 19.39
N GLN A 228 8.32 -16.61 19.12
CA GLN A 228 6.96 -16.09 19.08
C GLN A 228 6.53 -15.57 20.46
N LYS A 229 6.83 -16.32 21.53
CA LYS A 229 6.52 -15.90 22.91
C LYS A 229 7.15 -14.55 23.24
N LYS A 230 8.42 -14.31 22.87
CA LYS A 230 9.09 -13.02 23.10
C LYS A 230 8.35 -11.82 22.48
N ILE A 231 7.65 -12.03 21.35
CA ILE A 231 6.90 -10.96 20.66
C ILE A 231 5.64 -10.60 21.44
N VAL A 232 4.94 -11.60 22.00
CA VAL A 232 3.63 -11.42 22.64
C VAL A 232 3.66 -11.39 24.18
N GLU A 233 4.75 -11.82 24.81
CA GLU A 233 4.90 -11.87 26.27
C GLU A 233 4.70 -10.50 26.93
N ARG A 234 5.11 -9.42 26.26
CA ARG A 234 4.89 -8.04 26.71
C ARG A 234 3.42 -7.66 26.89
N PHE A 235 2.49 -8.42 26.31
CA PHE A 235 1.04 -8.20 26.42
C PHE A 235 0.39 -9.09 27.49
N ARG A 236 1.14 -10.06 28.05
CA ARG A 236 0.63 -10.95 29.08
C ARG A 236 0.76 -10.25 30.43
N TYR A 237 -0.38 -9.85 30.98
CA TYR A 237 -0.42 -9.41 32.37
C TYR A 237 -0.41 -10.63 33.29
N PRO A 238 0.39 -10.65 34.36
CA PRO A 238 0.23 -11.63 35.42
C PRO A 238 -1.18 -11.50 35.97
N ASP A 239 -1.91 -12.61 36.06
CA ASP A 239 -3.23 -12.62 36.68
C ASP A 239 -3.15 -11.90 38.03
N SER A 240 -3.97 -10.85 38.18
CA SER A 240 -4.15 -10.20 39.46
C SER A 240 -4.81 -11.21 40.38
N GLN A 241 -4.01 -11.85 41.25
CA GLN A 241 -4.49 -12.69 42.34
C GLN A 241 -5.36 -11.90 43.31
#